data_AF-A0A938GVN9-F1
#
_entry.id   AF-A0A938GVN9-F1
#
_cell.length_a   1.000
_cell.length_b   1.000
_cell.length_c   1.000
_cell.angle_alpha   90.00
_cell.angle_beta   90.00
_cell.angle_gamma   90.00
#
_symmetry.space_group_name_H-M   'P 1'
#
loop_
_entity.id
_entity.type
_entity.pdbx_description
1 polymer ?
#
loop_
_entity_poly.entity_id
_entity_poly.type
_entity_poly.pdbx_seq_one_letter_code
_entity_poly.pdbx_strand_id
1 'polypeptide(L)' 'MNVYFARDGKMLGCYPDDGVMQLLDGHAIMTSDYFWHEGMADWQSVASKWEMPPPARSKGVPQTAERVRP' A
#
# COMPACT_ATOMS: atom_id res chain seq x y z
N MET A 1 -2.50 -8.42 11.26
CA MET A 1 -3.51 -7.41 10.85
C MET A 1 -3.67 -7.45 9.34
N ASN A 2 -4.86 -7.19 8.79
CA ASN A 2 -5.05 -7.17 7.34
C ASN A 2 -4.64 -5.82 6.76
N VAL A 3 -3.78 -5.87 5.74
CA VAL A 3 -3.23 -4.70 5.06
C VAL A 3 -3.63 -4.78 3.59
N TYR A 4 -4.27 -3.72 3.12
CA TYR A 4 -4.65 -3.53 1.73
C TYR A 4 -3.51 -2.86 1.00
N PHE A 5 -3.22 -3.31 -0.21
CA PHE A 5 -2.19 -2.74 -1.07
C PHE A 5 -2.81 -2.20 -2.35
N ALA A 6 -2.30 -1.05 -2.79
CA ALA A 6 -2.71 -0.41 -4.03
C ALA A 6 -1.51 0.16 -4.77
N ARG A 7 -1.57 0.06 -6.11
CA ARG A 7 -0.60 0.63 -7.04
C ARG A 7 -1.35 1.38 -8.12
N ASP A 8 -1.00 2.64 -8.35
CA ASP A 8 -1.59 3.45 -9.42
C ASP A 8 -3.13 3.49 -9.39
N GLY A 9 -3.72 3.54 -8.19
CA GLY A 9 -5.17 3.55 -7.98
C GLY A 9 -5.87 2.19 -8.17
N LYS A 10 -5.13 1.12 -8.47
CA LYS A 10 -5.65 -0.25 -8.52
C LYS A 10 -5.33 -1.00 -7.23
N MET A 11 -6.33 -1.67 -6.68
CA MET A 11 -6.14 -2.54 -5.51
C MET A 11 -5.43 -3.82 -5.95
N LEU A 12 -4.26 -4.09 -5.38
CA LEU A 12 -3.48 -5.30 -5.65
C LEU A 12 -4.03 -6.49 -4.87
N GLY A 13 -4.46 -6.25 -3.63
CA GLY A 13 -5.00 -7.29 -2.76
C GLY A 13 -4.96 -6.91 -1.28
N CYS A 14 -5.42 -7.84 -0.46
CA CYS A 14 -5.38 -7.76 0.99
C CYS A 14 -4.51 -8.89 1.52
N TYR A 15 -3.48 -8.56 2.30
CA TYR A 15 -2.50 -9.51 2.83
C TYR A 15 -2.27 -9.27 4.32
N PRO A 16 -1.88 -10.30 5.08
CA PRO A 16 -1.48 -10.12 6.48
C PRO A 16 -0.18 -9.32 6.55
N ASP A 17 -0.05 -8.46 7.57
CA ASP A 17 1.13 -7.61 7.76
C ASP A 17 2.44 -8.41 7.92
N ASP A 18 2.37 -9.59 8.54
CA ASP A 18 3.49 -10.53 8.70
C ASP A 18 4.03 -11.04 7.34
N GLY A 19 3.15 -11.16 6.34
CA GLY A 19 3.53 -11.63 5.01
C GLY A 19 4.17 -10.58 4.13
N VAL A 20 4.13 -9.30 4.50
CA VAL A 20 4.52 -8.18 3.62
C VAL A 20 5.97 -8.28 3.18
N MET A 21 6.86 -8.77 4.04
CA MET A 21 8.27 -8.99 3.69
C MET A 21 8.43 -10.06 2.61
N GLN A 22 7.67 -11.16 2.66
CA GLN A 22 7.67 -12.18 1.60
C GLN A 22 7.07 -11.65 0.30
N LEU A 23 6.06 -10.78 0.37
CA LEU A 23 5.49 -10.16 -0.84
C LEU A 23 6.48 -9.17 -1.50
N LEU A 24 7.26 -8.45 -0.69
CA LEU A 24 8.34 -7.58 -1.18
C LEU A 24 9.46 -8.40 -1.82
N ASP A 25 9.91 -9.47 -1.16
CA ASP A 25 10.92 -10.39 -1.67
C ASP A 25 10.48 -11.07 -2.99
N GLY A 26 9.22 -11.51 -3.04
CA GLY A 26 8.59 -12.09 -4.23
C GLY A 26 8.18 -11.07 -5.30
N HIS A 27 8.48 -9.77 -5.13
CA HIS A 27 8.07 -8.66 -6.01
C HIS A 27 6.55 -8.57 -6.30
N ALA A 28 5.71 -9.19 -5.47
CA ALA A 28 4.25 -9.09 -5.56
C ALA A 28 3.77 -7.67 -5.23
N ILE A 29 4.49 -7.00 -4.33
CA ILE A 29 4.36 -5.57 -4.01
C ILE A 29 5.73 -4.91 -4.10
N MET A 30 5.75 -3.60 -4.25
CA MET A 30 6.93 -2.75 -4.37
C MET A 30 6.95 -1.74 -3.24
N THR A 31 8.14 -1.23 -2.94
CA THR A 31 8.35 -0.19 -1.92
C THR A 31 7.64 1.13 -2.26
N SER A 32 7.45 1.39 -3.55
CA SER A 32 6.69 2.52 -4.10
C SER A 32 5.17 2.34 -3.98
N ASP A 33 4.69 1.16 -3.56
CA ASP A 33 3.25 0.94 -3.40
C ASP A 33 2.70 1.66 -2.18
N TYR A 34 1.38 1.77 -2.19
CA TYR A 34 0.62 2.26 -1.07
C TYR A 34 -0.02 1.10 -0.32
N PHE A 35 -0.04 1.21 0.99
CA PHE A 35 -0.72 0.30 1.87
C PHE A 35 -1.69 1.08 2.78
N TRP A 36 -2.77 0.42 3.17
CA TRP A 36 -3.72 0.92 4.15
C TRP A 36 -4.19 -0.25 5.02
N HIS A 37 -4.47 0.01 6.28
CA HIS A 37 -5.10 -0.97 7.16
C HIS A 37 -6.17 -0.27 7.99
N GLU A 38 -7.06 -1.08 8.58
CA GLU A 38 -8.12 -0.55 9.44
C GLU A 38 -7.54 0.33 10.54
N GLY A 39 -8.11 1.53 10.71
CA GLY A 39 -7.62 2.54 11.66
C GLY A 39 -6.63 3.56 11.09
N MET A 40 -6.15 3.43 9.84
CA MET A 40 -5.40 4.50 9.18
C MET A 40 -6.32 5.58 8.61
N ALA A 41 -5.92 6.85 8.78
CA ALA A 41 -6.62 7.99 8.18
C ALA A 41 -6.53 7.96 6.64
N ASP A 42 -5.34 7.63 6.12
CA ASP A 42 -5.03 7.65 4.69
C ASP A 42 -4.05 6.53 4.34
N TRP A 43 -3.96 6.20 3.05
CA TRP A 43 -2.96 5.28 2.51
C TRP A 43 -1.55 5.82 2.74
N GLN A 44 -0.63 4.95 3.12
CA GLN A 44 0.78 5.28 3.33
C GLN A 44 1.67 4.48 2.39
N SER A 45 2.85 5.00 2.05
CA SER A 45 3.80 4.26 1.20
C SER A 45 4.43 3.11 1.97
N VAL A 46 4.59 1.95 1.33
CA VAL A 46 5.29 0.79 1.91
C VAL A 46 6.70 1.18 2.39
N ALA A 47 7.44 1.97 1.62
CA ALA A 47 8.74 2.49 2.04
C ALA A 47 8.74 3.21 3.40
N SER A 48 7.62 3.83 3.81
CA SER A 48 7.52 4.59 5.07
C SER A 48 7.41 3.70 6.31
N LYS A 49 6.81 2.52 6.20
CA LYS A 49 6.62 1.60 7.34
C LYS A 49 7.77 0.59 7.46
N TRP A 50 8.38 0.23 6.35
CA TRP A 50 9.51 -0.70 6.30
C TRP A 50 10.87 -0.01 6.13
N GLU A 51 10.94 1.28 6.51
CA GLU A 51 12.17 2.10 6.59
C GLU A 51 13.11 1.99 5.39
N MET A 52 12.54 1.83 4.19
CA MET A 52 13.29 1.82 2.95
C MET A 52 13.49 3.25 2.49
N PRO A 53 14.63 3.61 1.88
CA PRO A 53 14.85 4.95 1.39
C PRO A 53 13.69 5.35 0.47
N PRO A 54 12.95 6.43 0.79
CA PRO A 54 11.76 6.77 0.02
C PRO A 54 12.17 7.10 -1.42
N PRO A 55 11.48 6.56 -2.43
CA PRO A 55 11.63 7.07 -3.78
C PRO A 55 11.25 8.56 -3.79
N ALA A 56 12.02 9.39 -4.49
CA ALA A 56 11.81 10.83 -4.56
C ALA A 56 10.35 11.13 -4.92
N ARG A 57 9.68 11.87 -4.03
CA ARG A 57 8.23 12.01 -3.91
C ARG A 57 7.62 12.75 -5.11
N SER A 58 6.68 12.12 -5.80
CA SER A 58 5.66 12.81 -6.60
C SER A 58 4.32 12.76 -5.86
N LYS A 59 3.80 13.94 -5.52
CA LYS A 59 2.47 14.13 -4.92
C LYS A 59 1.41 13.69 -5.95
N GLY A 60 0.65 12.64 -5.65
CA GLY A 60 -0.42 12.19 -6.53
C GLY A 60 -1.21 11.04 -5.94
N VAL A 61 -2.23 11.37 -5.16
CA VAL A 61 -3.36 10.48 -4.88
C VAL A 61 -4.11 10.29 -6.21
N PRO A 62 -4.40 9.07 -6.69
CA PRO A 62 -5.46 8.89 -7.66
C PRO A 62 -6.80 9.04 -6.94
N GLN A 63 -7.36 10.24 -7.11
CA GLN A 63 -8.73 10.60 -6.79
C GLN A 63 -9.68 9.80 -7.70
N THR A 64 -10.10 8.60 -7.28
CA THR A 64 -11.36 7.90 -7.62
C THR A 64 -11.28 6.42 -7.18
N ALA A 65 -11.59 6.14 -5.92
CA ALA A 65 -12.18 4.85 -5.54
C ALA A 65 -13.61 5.16 -5.08
N GLU A 66 -14.43 5.53 -6.05
CA GLU A 66 -15.86 5.69 -5.87
C GLU A 66 -16.44 4.35 -5.40
N ARG A 67 -17.01 4.37 -4.19
CA ARG A 67 -18.17 3.56 -3.81
C ARG A 67 -17.98 2.04 -3.83
N VAL A 68 -17.33 1.50 -2.79
CA VAL A 68 -17.69 0.18 -2.25
C VAL A 68 -17.85 0.31 -0.73
N ARG A 69 -19.01 0.81 -0.32
CA ARG A 69 -19.60 0.53 1.00
C ARG A 69 -20.83 -0.37 0.76
N PRO A 70 -21.09 -1.35 1.63
CA PRO A 70 -22.13 -2.37 1.44
C PRO A 70 -23.54 -1.80 1.36
#